data_AF-A0A7R9ZFM9-F1
#
_entry.id   AF-A0A7R9ZFM9-F1
#
_cell.length_a   1.000
_cell.length_b   1.000
_cell.length_c   1.000
_cell.angle_alpha   90.00
_cell.angle_beta   90.00
_cell.angle_gamma   90.00
#
_symmetry.space_group_name_H-M   'P 1'
#
loop_
_entity.id
_entity.type
_entity.pdbx_description
1 polymer ?
#
loop_
_entity_poly.entity_id
_entity_poly.type
_entity_poly.pdbx_seq_one_letter_code
_entity_poly.pdbx_strand_id
1 'polypeptide(L)'
;EGKQPDKQPGLEGEDQDKAVEDDEQRRHHGLFAIFDGHCGNHAARFAAEKLPFYLMEEYEALERRCSEYLVPAEQKARQILTTAIARLDEDFCHLCQADGREWDCGATALIVLVVGDALVVANVGDSRGVLCKSSSSLVPTVGDAISNMDEEDEEHVAHPEDISPNNGWEVLELDNLMYDSAHDDPAADSDPAPPVYFRSVTPVHSPARPDEKSRIEAANGWITTETEIPIKVQLQRMDFYDPDVVDILKRCFADRLKD
;
A
#
# COMPACT_ATOMS: atom_id res chain seq x y z
N GLU A 1 52.00 26.97 -46.71
CA GLU A 1 52.28 27.92 -45.61
C GLU A 1 51.10 28.90 -45.56
N GLY A 2 50.15 28.85 -44.64
CA GLY A 2 50.23 28.62 -43.20
C GLY A 2 50.00 29.96 -42.50
N LYS A 3 48.73 30.32 -42.22
CA LYS A 3 48.39 31.35 -41.22
C LYS A 3 46.95 31.20 -40.71
N GLN A 4 46.82 30.62 -39.52
CA GLN A 4 45.68 30.81 -38.61
C GLN A 4 45.89 32.12 -37.82
N PRO A 5 44.82 32.76 -37.32
CA PRO A 5 44.94 33.82 -36.33
C PRO A 5 44.90 33.29 -34.89
N ASP A 6 45.72 33.92 -34.05
CA ASP A 6 45.98 33.64 -32.64
C ASP A 6 44.76 33.78 -31.71
N LYS A 7 44.62 32.83 -30.78
CA LYS A 7 43.78 32.92 -29.58
C LYS A 7 44.61 33.51 -28.43
N GLN A 8 44.06 34.50 -27.74
CA GLN A 8 44.57 35.03 -26.46
C GLN A 8 44.12 34.14 -25.27
N PRO A 9 44.91 34.04 -24.18
CA PRO A 9 44.52 33.31 -22.98
C PRO A 9 44.02 34.21 -21.83
N GLY A 10 43.02 33.70 -21.10
CA GLY A 10 42.92 33.74 -19.63
C GLY A 10 42.67 35.10 -18.95
N LEU A 11 41.39 35.38 -18.67
CA LEU A 11 41.01 36.23 -17.54
C LEU A 11 40.32 35.33 -16.51
N GLU A 12 40.99 35.18 -15.37
CA GLU A 12 40.42 34.65 -14.13
C GLU A 12 39.35 35.63 -13.64
N GLY A 13 38.10 35.18 -13.63
CA GLY A 13 36.99 35.81 -12.94
C GLY A 13 36.54 34.87 -11.83
N GLU A 14 36.84 35.23 -10.59
CA GLU A 14 36.23 34.65 -9.40
C GLU A 14 34.76 35.05 -9.36
N ASP A 15 33.89 34.30 -10.04
CA ASP A 15 32.45 34.39 -9.82
C ASP A 15 32.07 33.44 -8.68
N GLN A 16 31.91 34.06 -7.51
CA GLN A 16 31.25 33.50 -6.34
C GLN A 16 29.77 33.25 -6.67
N ASP A 17 29.46 32.13 -7.30
CA ASP A 17 28.10 31.61 -7.30
C ASP A 17 27.85 30.91 -5.97
N LYS A 18 27.21 31.66 -5.08
CA LYS A 18 26.55 31.19 -3.87
C LYS A 18 25.79 29.91 -4.18
N ALA A 19 26.26 28.79 -3.63
CA ALA A 19 25.38 27.68 -3.32
C ALA A 19 24.36 28.22 -2.30
N VAL A 20 23.22 28.68 -2.81
CA VAL A 20 22.00 28.70 -2.01
C VAL A 20 21.72 27.23 -1.78
N GLU A 21 22.09 26.75 -0.59
CA GLU A 21 21.54 25.53 -0.04
C GLU A 21 20.03 25.75 0.07
N ASP A 22 19.31 25.45 -1.02
CA ASP A 22 17.88 25.13 -0.98
C ASP A 22 17.76 23.77 -0.26
N ASP A 23 17.97 23.83 1.05
CA ASP A 23 17.69 22.76 2.01
C ASP A 23 16.19 22.78 2.41
N GLU A 24 15.39 23.66 1.80
CA GLU A 24 13.93 23.63 1.88
C GLU A 24 13.35 22.58 0.93
N GLN A 25 13.02 21.43 1.51
CA GLN A 25 12.12 20.41 0.97
C GLN A 25 12.63 19.55 -0.20
N ARG A 26 13.45 18.55 0.13
CA ARG A 26 13.21 17.21 -0.45
C ARG A 26 11.84 16.72 0.04
N ARG A 27 10.77 17.16 -0.62
CA ARG A 27 9.45 16.57 -0.39
C ARG A 27 9.55 15.10 -0.80
N HIS A 28 9.56 14.21 0.17
CA HIS A 28 9.56 12.79 -0.08
C HIS A 28 8.22 12.45 -0.74
N HIS A 29 8.28 12.18 -2.04
CA HIS A 29 7.16 11.70 -2.83
C HIS A 29 7.41 10.24 -3.18
N GLY A 30 6.45 9.38 -2.86
CA GLY A 30 6.54 7.96 -3.11
C GLY A 30 5.20 7.41 -3.54
N LEU A 31 5.20 6.59 -4.58
CA LEU A 31 4.04 5.81 -4.99
C LEU A 31 4.43 4.33 -4.94
N PHE A 32 3.72 3.57 -4.12
CA PHE A 32 3.87 2.12 -4.03
C PHE A 32 2.50 1.51 -4.31
N ALA A 33 2.46 0.45 -5.11
CA ALA A 33 1.20 -0.23 -5.38
C ALA A 33 1.42 -1.73 -5.60
N ILE A 34 0.45 -2.52 -5.12
CA ILE A 34 0.34 -3.96 -5.38
C ILE A 34 -0.99 -4.19 -6.08
N PHE A 35 -0.93 -4.96 -7.17
CA PHE A 35 -2.11 -5.38 -7.92
C PHE A 35 -2.09 -6.90 -8.02
N ASP A 36 -2.98 -7.57 -7.29
CA ASP A 36 -3.13 -9.02 -7.35
C ASP A 36 -4.17 -9.38 -8.40
N GLY A 37 -3.72 -9.89 -9.55
CA GLY A 37 -4.56 -10.21 -10.70
C GLY A 37 -5.17 -11.60 -10.62
N HIS A 38 -6.45 -11.72 -10.99
CA HIS A 38 -7.16 -12.99 -11.10
C HIS A 38 -7.77 -13.17 -12.49
N CYS A 39 -8.00 -14.44 -12.89
CA CYS A 39 -8.49 -14.82 -14.22
C CYS A 39 -7.65 -14.27 -15.39
N GLY A 40 -6.38 -13.93 -15.14
CA GLY A 40 -5.44 -13.34 -16.09
C GLY A 40 -4.57 -12.29 -15.41
N ASN A 41 -3.54 -11.78 -16.11
CA ASN A 41 -2.66 -10.73 -15.57
C ASN A 41 -2.91 -9.34 -16.20
N HIS A 42 -3.85 -9.24 -17.14
CA HIS A 42 -4.00 -8.03 -17.94
C HIS A 42 -4.51 -6.84 -17.12
N ALA A 43 -5.49 -7.05 -16.23
CA ALA A 43 -6.01 -5.99 -15.35
C ALA A 43 -4.91 -5.46 -14.44
N ALA A 44 -4.19 -6.35 -13.74
CA ALA A 44 -3.08 -5.96 -12.86
C ALA A 44 -1.95 -5.25 -13.63
N ARG A 45 -1.61 -5.73 -14.84
CA ARG A 45 -0.61 -5.10 -15.69
C ARG A 45 -1.05 -3.73 -16.19
N PHE A 46 -2.30 -3.60 -16.63
CA PHE A 46 -2.87 -2.33 -17.07
C PHE A 46 -2.86 -1.32 -15.91
N ALA A 47 -3.25 -1.74 -14.71
CA ALA A 47 -3.20 -0.92 -13.51
C ALA A 47 -1.77 -0.44 -13.19
N ALA A 48 -0.81 -1.36 -13.15
CA ALA A 48 0.59 -1.03 -12.88
C ALA A 48 1.20 -0.08 -13.92
N GLU A 49 0.86 -0.25 -15.20
CA GLU A 49 1.37 0.60 -16.28
C GLU A 49 0.67 1.96 -16.34
N LYS A 50 -0.64 2.05 -16.02
CA LYS A 50 -1.45 3.24 -16.30
C LYS A 50 -1.73 4.11 -15.08
N LEU A 51 -1.79 3.54 -13.87
CA LEU A 51 -2.13 4.29 -12.66
C LEU A 51 -1.28 5.57 -12.47
N PRO A 52 0.06 5.57 -12.65
CA PRO A 52 0.86 6.77 -12.46
C PRO A 52 0.43 7.94 -13.36
N PHE A 53 0.00 7.64 -14.60
CA PHE A 53 -0.46 8.65 -15.55
C PHE A 53 -1.80 9.27 -15.11
N TYR A 54 -2.77 8.44 -14.71
CA TYR A 54 -4.05 8.95 -14.21
C TYR A 54 -3.87 9.81 -12.95
N LEU A 55 -3.00 9.40 -12.02
CA LEU A 55 -2.71 10.20 -10.83
C LEU A 55 -2.14 11.56 -11.18
N MET A 56 -1.21 11.63 -12.14
CA MET A 56 -0.60 12.89 -12.57
C MET A 56 -1.61 13.79 -13.29
N GLU A 57 -2.43 13.23 -14.19
CA GLU A 57 -3.50 14.00 -14.87
C GLU A 57 -4.53 14.57 -13.88
N GLU A 58 -4.97 13.77 -12.91
CA GLU A 58 -5.93 14.20 -11.90
C GLU A 58 -5.32 15.24 -10.96
N TYR A 59 -4.05 15.09 -10.59
CA TYR A 59 -3.31 16.08 -9.81
C TYR A 59 -3.27 17.44 -10.54
N GLU A 60 -2.82 17.47 -11.79
CA GLU A 60 -2.77 18.70 -12.60
C GLU A 60 -4.17 19.30 -12.84
N ALA A 61 -5.18 18.44 -13.05
CA ALA A 61 -6.55 18.88 -13.22
C ALA A 61 -7.10 19.55 -11.95
N LEU A 62 -6.81 18.97 -10.79
CA LEU A 62 -7.19 19.53 -9.51
C LEU A 62 -6.46 20.85 -9.23
N GLU A 63 -5.15 20.92 -9.49
CA GLU A 63 -4.37 22.17 -9.36
C GLU A 63 -4.93 23.30 -10.23
N ARG A 64 -5.31 23.00 -11.49
CA ARG A 64 -5.91 23.99 -12.39
C ARG A 64 -7.29 24.49 -11.94
N ARG A 65 -8.06 23.63 -11.28
CA ARG A 65 -9.43 23.95 -10.81
C ARG A 65 -9.43 24.65 -9.46
N CYS A 66 -8.43 24.38 -8.62
CA CYS A 66 -8.30 24.95 -7.29
C CYS A 66 -7.41 26.20 -7.32
N SER A 67 -7.99 27.34 -7.65
CA SER A 67 -7.37 28.64 -7.37
C SER A 67 -7.48 28.95 -5.88
N GLU A 68 -6.42 28.65 -5.13
CA GLU A 68 -6.08 29.15 -3.78
C GLU A 68 -7.02 28.76 -2.60
N TYR A 69 -6.45 28.04 -1.62
CA TYR A 69 -6.92 27.82 -0.23
C TYR A 69 -8.34 27.26 -0.04
N LEU A 70 -8.55 25.98 0.31
CA LEU A 70 -8.63 25.53 1.72
C LEU A 70 -8.78 23.99 1.84
N VAL A 71 -8.57 23.21 0.77
CA VAL A 71 -8.76 21.75 0.84
C VAL A 71 -7.54 21.10 1.49
N PRO A 72 -7.69 20.37 2.62
CA PRO A 72 -6.58 19.65 3.25
C PRO A 72 -5.87 18.71 2.28
N ALA A 73 -4.56 18.53 2.45
CA ALA A 73 -3.75 17.67 1.58
C ALA A 73 -4.30 16.24 1.48
N GLU A 74 -4.81 15.72 2.59
CA GLU A 74 -5.44 14.40 2.68
C GLU A 74 -6.70 14.30 1.80
N GLN A 75 -7.58 15.31 1.86
CA GLN A 75 -8.79 15.35 1.04
C GLN A 75 -8.45 15.47 -0.46
N LYS A 76 -7.40 16.22 -0.82
CA LYS A 76 -6.89 16.27 -2.19
C LYS A 76 -6.38 14.90 -2.65
N ALA A 77 -5.56 14.25 -1.84
CA ALA A 77 -5.01 12.92 -2.14
C ALA A 77 -6.14 11.89 -2.31
N ARG A 78 -7.14 11.91 -1.41
CA ARG A 78 -8.33 11.07 -1.50
C ARG A 78 -9.08 11.28 -2.82
N GLN A 79 -9.36 12.53 -3.17
CA GLN A 79 -10.05 12.86 -4.42
C GLN A 79 -9.27 12.37 -5.65
N ILE A 80 -7.96 12.63 -5.70
CA ILE A 80 -7.08 12.20 -6.79
C ILE A 80 -7.09 10.68 -6.92
N LEU A 81 -6.89 9.95 -5.81
CA LEU A 81 -6.87 8.48 -5.80
C LEU A 81 -8.22 7.90 -6.25
N THR A 82 -9.33 8.37 -5.68
CA THR A 82 -10.67 7.87 -6.04
C THR A 82 -10.96 8.09 -7.53
N THR A 83 -10.72 9.30 -8.04
CA THR A 83 -10.99 9.60 -9.47
C THR A 83 -10.03 8.84 -10.39
N ALA A 84 -8.74 8.74 -10.05
CA ALA A 84 -7.78 8.02 -10.87
C ALA A 84 -8.07 6.51 -10.93
N ILE A 85 -8.45 5.90 -9.80
CA ILE A 85 -8.81 4.46 -9.75
C ILE A 85 -10.10 4.21 -10.54
N ALA A 86 -11.11 5.07 -10.41
CA ALA A 86 -12.35 4.93 -11.17
C ALA A 86 -12.12 5.06 -12.68
N ARG A 87 -11.32 6.05 -13.11
CA ARG A 87 -10.96 6.22 -14.53
C ARG A 87 -10.16 5.03 -15.07
N LEU A 88 -9.23 4.53 -14.26
CA LEU A 88 -8.43 3.35 -14.60
C LEU A 88 -9.31 2.13 -14.87
N ASP A 89 -10.31 1.89 -14.02
CA ASP A 89 -11.27 0.79 -14.17
C ASP A 89 -12.18 0.97 -15.39
N GLU A 90 -12.73 2.18 -15.58
CA GLU A 90 -13.57 2.52 -16.74
C GLU A 90 -12.83 2.31 -18.06
N ASP A 91 -11.60 2.83 -18.18
CA ASP A 91 -10.79 2.71 -19.38
C ASP A 91 -10.38 1.25 -19.66
N PHE A 92 -10.13 0.45 -18.61
CA PHE A 92 -9.87 -0.97 -18.78
C PHE A 92 -11.12 -1.73 -19.27
N CYS A 93 -12.30 -1.41 -18.72
CA CYS A 93 -13.57 -1.99 -19.17
C CYS A 93 -13.84 -1.63 -20.64
N HIS A 94 -13.61 -0.37 -21.03
CA HIS A 94 -13.75 0.08 -22.41
C HIS A 94 -12.77 -0.65 -23.35
N LEU A 95 -11.53 -0.86 -22.92
CA LEU A 95 -10.54 -1.64 -23.68
C LEU A 95 -11.01 -3.08 -23.91
N CYS A 96 -11.53 -3.73 -22.86
CA CYS A 96 -12.05 -5.10 -22.94
C CYS A 96 -13.25 -5.20 -23.92
N GLN A 97 -14.19 -4.25 -23.85
CA GLN A 97 -15.33 -4.19 -24.75
C GLN A 97 -14.92 -3.95 -26.21
N ALA A 98 -13.96 -3.05 -26.44
CA ALA A 98 -13.49 -2.72 -27.78
C ALA A 98 -12.70 -3.86 -28.44
N ASP A 99 -12.00 -4.67 -27.65
CA ASP A 99 -11.25 -5.85 -28.11
C ASP A 99 -12.17 -7.01 -28.56
N GLY A 100 -13.44 -7.01 -28.14
CA GLY A 100 -14.48 -7.92 -28.63
C GLY A 100 -14.36 -9.37 -28.15
N ARG A 101 -13.42 -9.67 -27.25
CA ARG A 101 -13.34 -10.94 -26.50
C ARG A 101 -14.09 -10.79 -25.17
N GLU A 102 -14.46 -11.91 -24.56
CA GLU A 102 -14.90 -11.92 -23.17
C GLU A 102 -13.66 -11.91 -22.27
N TRP A 103 -13.55 -10.86 -21.45
CA TRP A 103 -12.47 -10.68 -20.48
C TRP A 103 -13.05 -10.86 -19.09
N ASP A 104 -12.67 -11.95 -18.42
CA ASP A 104 -13.08 -12.24 -17.04
C ASP A 104 -11.99 -11.88 -16.02
N CYS A 105 -10.93 -11.18 -16.44
CA CYS A 105 -9.82 -10.83 -15.55
C CYS A 105 -10.08 -9.56 -14.76
N GLY A 106 -9.68 -9.57 -13.50
CA GLY A 106 -9.70 -8.42 -12.60
C GLY A 106 -8.43 -8.34 -11.77
N ALA A 107 -8.30 -7.31 -10.95
CA ALA A 107 -7.19 -7.18 -10.02
C ALA A 107 -7.63 -6.46 -8.73
N THR A 108 -6.99 -6.81 -7.62
CA THR A 108 -6.98 -5.95 -6.44
C THR A 108 -6.11 -4.72 -6.69
N ALA A 109 -6.22 -3.72 -5.82
CA ALA A 109 -5.31 -2.59 -5.78
C ALA A 109 -5.06 -2.13 -4.34
N LEU A 110 -3.84 -2.29 -3.84
CA LEU A 110 -3.36 -1.64 -2.64
C LEU A 110 -2.37 -0.57 -3.05
N ILE A 111 -2.68 0.70 -2.80
CA ILE A 111 -1.89 1.85 -3.24
C ILE A 111 -1.51 2.68 -2.01
N VAL A 112 -0.23 3.01 -1.90
CA VAL A 112 0.32 3.90 -0.88
C VAL A 112 0.93 5.11 -1.56
N LEU A 113 0.42 6.29 -1.22
CA LEU A 113 0.90 7.58 -1.68
C LEU A 113 1.54 8.33 -0.50
N VAL A 114 2.82 8.65 -0.63
CA VAL A 114 3.59 9.44 0.35
C VAL A 114 3.79 10.85 -0.20
N VAL A 115 3.34 11.86 0.54
CA VAL A 115 3.46 13.28 0.16
C VAL A 115 3.95 14.08 1.37
N GLY A 116 5.25 14.37 1.41
CA GLY A 116 5.86 15.00 2.58
C GLY A 116 5.73 14.07 3.79
N ASP A 117 5.05 14.53 4.83
CA ASP A 117 4.83 13.76 6.07
C ASP A 117 3.49 13.00 6.08
N ALA A 118 2.69 13.10 5.00
CA ALA A 118 1.43 12.40 4.87
C ALA A 118 1.60 11.07 4.12
N LEU A 119 1.00 10.01 4.66
CA LEU A 119 0.88 8.70 4.02
C LEU A 119 -0.61 8.39 3.83
N VAL A 120 -1.02 8.20 2.58
CA VAL A 120 -2.41 7.88 2.21
C VAL A 120 -2.44 6.49 1.61
N VAL A 121 -3.34 5.64 2.12
CA VAL A 121 -3.54 4.28 1.63
C VAL A 121 -4.91 4.21 0.97
N ALA A 122 -4.96 3.73 -0.27
CA ALA A 122 -6.19 3.36 -0.95
C ALA A 122 -6.18 1.85 -1.18
N ASN A 123 -7.25 1.16 -0.80
CA ASN A 123 -7.38 -0.28 -0.94
C ASN A 123 -8.68 -0.66 -1.65
N VAL A 124 -8.57 -1.50 -2.68
CA VAL A 124 -9.67 -2.09 -3.43
C VAL A 124 -9.43 -3.59 -3.50
N GLY A 125 -10.29 -4.38 -2.86
CA GLY A 125 -10.13 -5.83 -2.77
C GLY A 125 -9.45 -6.27 -1.47
N ASP A 126 -9.00 -7.51 -1.45
CA ASP A 126 -8.57 -8.25 -0.24
C ASP A 126 -7.05 -8.23 0.02
N SER A 127 -6.30 -7.47 -0.77
CA SER A 127 -4.93 -7.08 -0.43
C SER A 127 -4.89 -6.29 0.89
N ARG A 128 -3.74 -6.30 1.58
CA ARG A 128 -3.61 -5.69 2.91
C ARG A 128 -2.33 -4.91 3.07
N GLY A 129 -2.46 -3.73 3.67
CA GLY A 129 -1.35 -2.88 4.09
C GLY A 129 -1.12 -2.99 5.59
N VAL A 130 0.15 -3.05 5.98
CA VAL A 130 0.57 -3.01 7.39
C VAL A 130 1.63 -1.93 7.53
N LEU A 131 1.49 -1.07 8.54
CA LEU A 131 2.52 -0.11 8.93
C LEU A 131 3.26 -0.66 10.13
N CYS A 132 4.60 -0.66 10.06
CA CYS A 132 5.47 -1.08 11.15
C CYS A 132 6.32 0.09 11.62
N LYS A 133 6.57 0.16 12.93
CA LYS A 133 7.53 1.09 13.52
C LYS A 133 8.33 0.41 14.61
N SER A 134 9.61 0.75 14.70
CA SER A 134 10.44 0.43 15.87
C SER A 134 10.45 1.66 16.75
N SER A 135 10.24 1.48 18.05
CA SER A 135 10.27 2.58 19.02
C SER A 135 11.13 2.19 20.21
N SER A 136 11.98 3.11 20.66
CA SER A 136 12.67 2.98 21.95
C SER A 136 11.70 3.15 23.14
N SER A 137 10.48 3.62 22.89
CA SER A 137 9.41 3.70 23.88
C SER A 137 8.62 2.40 23.93
N LEU A 138 8.32 1.96 25.16
CA LEU A 138 7.45 0.82 25.44
C LEU A 138 5.95 1.10 25.16
N VAL A 139 5.60 2.36 24.86
CA VAL A 139 4.21 2.78 24.59
C VAL A 139 4.16 3.69 23.36
N PRO A 140 3.32 3.39 22.36
CA PRO A 140 2.99 4.30 21.26
C PRO A 140 2.43 5.63 21.79
N THR A 141 2.89 6.76 21.24
CA THR A 141 2.44 8.10 21.68
C THR A 141 1.21 8.57 20.90
N VAL A 142 0.48 9.55 21.44
CA VAL A 142 -0.75 10.11 20.81
C VAL A 142 -0.51 10.67 19.39
N GLY A 143 0.72 11.10 19.08
CA GLY A 143 1.12 11.54 17.74
C GLY A 143 1.20 10.42 16.69
N ASP A 144 1.08 9.15 17.11
CA ASP A 144 1.07 7.98 16.24
C ASP A 144 -0.34 7.55 15.78
N ALA A 145 -1.31 8.45 15.93
CA ALA A 145 -2.69 8.21 15.52
C ALA A 145 -2.78 8.21 13.99
N ILE A 146 -3.14 7.06 13.42
CA ILE A 146 -3.56 6.96 12.01
C ILE A 146 -5.06 7.28 11.97
N SER A 147 -5.43 8.36 11.28
CA SER A 147 -6.80 8.71 10.95
C SER A 147 -7.28 7.82 9.81
N ASN A 148 -8.29 6.99 10.07
CA ASN A 148 -9.02 6.30 9.01
C ASN A 148 -10.05 7.30 8.45
N MET A 149 -10.18 7.37 7.12
CA MET A 149 -11.07 8.32 6.42
C MET A 149 -12.25 7.63 5.73
N ASP A 150 -12.66 6.47 6.22
CA ASP A 150 -13.78 5.74 5.64
C ASP A 150 -15.08 6.53 5.89
N GLU A 151 -15.74 6.98 4.82
CA GLU A 151 -16.98 7.79 4.88
C GLU A 151 -18.16 7.02 5.48
N GLU A 152 -18.01 5.70 5.70
CA GLU A 152 -19.04 4.82 6.27
C GLU A 152 -18.98 4.76 7.81
N ASP A 153 -17.97 5.34 8.47
CA ASP A 153 -17.78 5.31 9.92
C ASP A 153 -18.49 6.45 10.70
N GLU A 154 -19.30 7.31 10.05
CA GLU A 154 -20.05 8.35 10.78
C GLU A 154 -21.10 7.78 11.77
N GLU A 155 -21.45 6.49 11.68
CA GLU A 155 -22.37 5.84 12.63
C GLU A 155 -21.66 5.11 13.79
N HIS A 156 -20.32 5.07 13.81
CA HIS A 156 -19.53 4.50 14.91
C HIS A 156 -18.60 5.55 15.52
N VAL A 157 -19.19 6.48 16.27
CA VAL A 157 -18.45 7.25 17.28
C VAL A 157 -17.90 6.23 18.28
N ALA A 158 -16.63 5.86 18.14
CA ALA A 158 -15.94 4.97 19.07
C ALA A 158 -16.22 5.42 20.50
N HIS A 159 -16.83 4.55 21.31
CA HIS A 159 -17.02 4.88 22.71
C HIS A 159 -15.61 5.01 23.34
N PRO A 160 -15.42 5.85 24.37
CA PRO A 160 -14.11 6.04 25.01
C PRO A 160 -13.46 4.75 25.51
N GLU A 161 -14.25 3.67 25.59
CA GLU A 161 -13.90 2.33 26.07
C GLU A 161 -13.38 1.42 24.93
N ASP A 162 -13.63 1.78 23.66
CA ASP A 162 -13.20 1.04 22.46
C ASP A 162 -11.82 1.49 21.94
N ILE A 163 -11.26 2.56 22.53
CA ILE A 163 -9.91 3.03 22.21
C ILE A 163 -8.92 2.07 22.86
N SER A 164 -8.37 1.16 22.06
CA SER A 164 -7.22 0.32 22.44
C SER A 164 -6.17 1.18 23.17
N PRO A 165 -5.61 0.72 24.30
CA PRO A 165 -4.62 1.48 25.07
C PRO A 165 -3.38 1.86 24.25
N ASN A 166 -3.15 1.16 23.13
CA ASN A 166 -2.03 1.41 22.20
C ASN A 166 -2.48 2.09 20.89
N ASN A 167 -3.67 2.69 20.84
CA ASN A 167 -4.18 3.39 19.66
C ASN A 167 -4.19 2.51 18.38
N GLY A 168 -4.51 1.22 18.55
CA GLY A 168 -4.57 0.22 17.47
C GLY A 168 -3.22 -0.39 17.05
N TRP A 169 -2.12 -0.08 17.75
CA TRP A 169 -0.81 -0.70 17.52
C TRP A 169 -0.65 -1.99 18.34
N GLU A 170 -0.20 -3.04 17.67
CA GLU A 170 0.09 -4.36 18.25
C GLU A 170 1.61 -4.58 18.33
N VAL A 171 2.07 -5.26 19.38
CA VAL A 171 3.50 -5.63 19.50
C VAL A 171 3.77 -6.79 18.56
N LEU A 172 4.77 -6.63 17.70
CA LEU A 172 5.30 -7.73 16.92
C LEU A 172 6.22 -8.54 17.83
N GLU A 173 5.70 -9.64 18.39
CA GLU A 173 6.52 -10.59 19.17
C GLU A 173 7.51 -11.26 18.22
N LEU A 174 8.73 -10.70 18.17
CA LEU A 174 9.85 -11.24 17.42
C LEU A 174 10.48 -12.40 18.20
N ASP A 175 9.74 -13.49 18.34
CA ASP A 175 10.31 -14.74 18.82
C ASP A 175 11.32 -15.24 17.77
N ASN A 176 12.61 -15.08 18.07
CA ASN A 176 13.77 -15.70 17.38
C ASN A 176 14.39 -15.05 16.13
N LEU A 177 14.28 -13.74 15.90
CA LEU A 177 15.29 -13.09 15.05
C LEU A 177 16.51 -12.78 15.90
N MET A 178 17.42 -13.76 16.02
CA MET A 178 18.80 -13.47 16.44
C MET A 178 19.32 -12.36 15.53
N TYR A 179 19.55 -11.20 16.11
CA TYR A 179 20.32 -10.15 15.46
C TYR A 179 21.71 -10.75 15.22
N ASP A 180 22.04 -11.06 13.98
CA ASP A 180 23.38 -11.53 13.61
C ASP A 180 24.33 -10.32 13.70
N SER A 181 24.63 -9.89 14.93
CA SER A 181 25.76 -9.02 15.18
C SER A 181 27.00 -9.87 14.94
N ALA A 182 27.49 -9.85 13.72
CA ALA A 182 28.78 -10.40 13.33
C ALA A 182 29.95 -9.60 13.96
N HIS A 183 29.92 -9.35 15.28
CA HIS A 183 31.00 -8.81 16.08
C HIS A 183 31.23 -9.73 17.28
N ASP A 184 32.28 -10.55 17.18
CA ASP A 184 32.87 -11.35 18.25
C ASP A 184 33.35 -10.45 19.40
N ASP A 185 32.44 -10.03 20.29
CA ASP A 185 32.82 -9.51 21.61
C ASP A 185 31.86 -10.03 22.70
N PRO A 186 32.24 -11.06 23.48
CA PRO A 186 31.38 -11.72 24.46
C PRO A 186 31.14 -10.91 25.74
N ALA A 187 31.51 -9.63 25.75
CA ALA A 187 31.41 -8.75 26.92
C ALA A 187 30.59 -7.47 26.70
N ALA A 188 29.96 -7.28 25.55
CA ALA A 188 29.00 -6.21 25.37
C ALA A 188 27.64 -6.66 25.94
N ASP A 189 27.23 -6.02 27.05
CA ASP A 189 25.86 -6.05 27.57
C ASP A 189 24.96 -5.48 26.46
N SER A 190 24.47 -6.36 25.58
CA SER A 190 23.69 -5.94 24.41
C SER A 190 22.32 -5.54 24.91
N ASP A 191 22.04 -4.24 24.96
CA ASP A 191 20.70 -3.72 25.21
C ASP A 191 19.69 -4.48 24.34
N PRO A 192 18.55 -4.92 24.90
CA PRO A 192 17.54 -5.65 24.13
C PRO A 192 17.08 -4.78 22.95
N ALA A 193 16.91 -5.42 21.79
CA ALA A 193 16.42 -4.73 20.60
C ALA A 193 15.11 -3.99 20.91
N PRO A 194 14.94 -2.75 20.41
CA PRO A 194 13.73 -1.98 20.66
C PRO A 194 12.49 -2.74 20.16
N PRO A 195 11.37 -2.72 20.91
CA PRO A 195 10.15 -3.38 20.48
C PRO A 195 9.67 -2.85 19.13
N VAL A 196 9.21 -3.76 18.28
CA VAL A 196 8.60 -3.45 17.00
C VAL A 196 7.09 -3.51 17.17
N TYR A 197 6.40 -2.50 16.65
CA TYR A 197 4.95 -2.41 16.64
C TYR A 197 4.45 -2.43 15.21
N PHE A 198 3.28 -3.01 14.99
CA PHE A 198 2.60 -2.98 13.71
C PHE A 198 1.13 -2.61 13.87
N ARG A 199 0.53 -2.08 12.80
CA ARG A 199 -0.89 -1.78 12.71
C ARG A 199 -1.38 -2.02 11.29
N SER A 200 -2.54 -2.67 11.15
CA SER A 200 -3.21 -2.76 9.86
C SER A 200 -3.70 -1.38 9.44
N VAL A 201 -3.38 -0.98 8.21
CA VAL A 201 -3.81 0.32 7.62
C VAL A 201 -4.94 0.14 6.60
N THR A 202 -5.43 -1.08 6.46
CA THR A 202 -6.58 -1.42 5.61
C THR A 202 -7.56 -2.26 6.43
N PRO A 203 -8.87 -2.00 6.35
CA PRO A 203 -9.88 -2.88 6.94
C PRO A 203 -9.88 -4.24 6.23
N VAL A 204 -10.41 -5.26 6.91
CA VAL A 204 -10.54 -6.60 6.33
C VAL A 204 -11.61 -6.57 5.24
N HIS A 205 -11.22 -6.64 3.98
CA HIS A 205 -12.15 -6.72 2.86
C HIS A 205 -12.43 -8.20 2.55
N SER A 206 -13.62 -8.68 2.93
CA SER A 206 -14.01 -10.09 2.74
C SER A 206 -15.50 -10.22 2.50
N PRO A 207 -15.94 -10.94 1.45
CA PRO A 207 -17.36 -11.24 1.22
C PRO A 207 -18.05 -12.02 2.35
N ALA A 208 -17.28 -12.56 3.31
CA ALA A 208 -17.83 -13.20 4.50
C ALA A 208 -18.40 -12.18 5.50
N ARG A 209 -18.02 -10.91 5.42
CA ARG A 209 -18.57 -9.83 6.24
C ARG A 209 -19.97 -9.41 5.74
N PRO A 210 -20.98 -9.25 6.61
CA PRO A 210 -22.34 -8.90 6.18
C PRO A 210 -22.47 -7.56 5.45
N ASP A 211 -21.73 -6.55 5.90
CA ASP A 211 -21.69 -5.20 5.30
C ASP A 211 -21.04 -5.25 3.91
N GLU A 212 -19.88 -5.89 3.79
CA GLU A 212 -19.18 -6.06 2.52
C GLU A 212 -19.99 -6.88 1.51
N LYS A 213 -20.63 -7.95 1.98
CA LYS A 213 -21.58 -8.73 1.17
C LYS A 213 -22.69 -7.87 0.61
N SER A 214 -23.32 -7.04 1.46
CA SER A 214 -24.42 -6.15 1.05
C SER A 214 -23.94 -5.12 0.03
N ARG A 215 -22.73 -4.58 0.20
CA ARG A 215 -22.11 -3.64 -0.73
C ARG A 215 -21.86 -4.26 -2.10
N ILE A 216 -21.32 -5.48 -2.16
CA ILE A 216 -21.10 -6.22 -3.41
C ILE A 216 -22.43 -6.47 -4.13
N GLU A 217 -23.45 -6.97 -3.42
CA GLU A 217 -24.77 -7.25 -4.00
C GLU A 217 -25.45 -5.97 -4.52
N ALA A 218 -25.33 -4.85 -3.79
CA ALA A 218 -25.86 -3.55 -4.20
C ALA A 218 -25.18 -2.98 -5.46
N ALA A 219 -23.92 -3.37 -5.71
CA ALA A 219 -23.19 -3.03 -6.92
C ALA A 219 -23.46 -4.02 -8.09
N ASN A 220 -24.50 -4.85 -7.99
CA ASN A 220 -24.81 -5.95 -8.90
C ASN A 220 -23.68 -7.00 -9.02
N GLY A 221 -22.83 -7.10 -8.00
CA GLY A 221 -21.82 -8.14 -7.88
C GLY A 221 -22.42 -9.49 -7.47
N TRP A 222 -21.67 -10.56 -7.70
CA TRP A 222 -22.08 -11.92 -7.39
C TRP A 222 -21.16 -12.49 -6.32
N ILE A 223 -21.73 -13.15 -5.31
CA ILE A 223 -20.96 -13.90 -4.32
C ILE A 223 -21.26 -15.37 -4.51
N THR A 224 -20.24 -16.12 -4.87
CA THR A 224 -20.30 -17.58 -4.94
C THR A 224 -19.65 -18.17 -3.70
N THR A 225 -20.28 -19.21 -3.15
CA THR A 225 -19.66 -20.02 -2.09
C THR A 225 -19.30 -21.36 -2.71
N GLU A 226 -18.06 -21.48 -3.18
CA GLU A 226 -17.55 -22.77 -3.62
C GLU A 226 -17.24 -23.63 -2.39
N THR A 227 -17.99 -24.72 -2.25
CA THR A 227 -17.76 -25.73 -1.20
C THR A 227 -16.84 -26.86 -1.67
N GLU A 228 -16.44 -26.83 -2.94
CA GLU A 228 -15.55 -27.81 -3.57
C GLU A 228 -14.36 -27.08 -4.19
N ILE A 229 -13.15 -27.52 -3.86
CA ILE A 229 -11.93 -27.05 -4.53
C ILE A 229 -11.99 -27.54 -5.98
N PRO A 230 -11.74 -26.72 -7.01
CA PRO A 230 -11.59 -27.20 -8.39
C PRO A 230 -10.23 -27.92 -8.52
N ILE A 231 -10.16 -29.18 -8.06
CA ILE A 231 -8.90 -29.95 -7.88
C ILE A 231 -8.20 -30.34 -9.22
N LYS A 232 -8.66 -29.88 -10.39
CA LYS A 232 -8.22 -30.53 -11.64
C LYS A 232 -6.85 -30.13 -12.20
N VAL A 233 -6.25 -28.99 -11.82
CA VAL A 233 -4.95 -28.57 -12.42
C VAL A 233 -3.95 -27.99 -11.41
N GLN A 234 -4.37 -27.18 -10.44
CA GLN A 234 -3.45 -26.40 -9.61
C GLN A 234 -2.77 -27.21 -8.48
N LEU A 235 -3.40 -28.30 -8.03
CA LEU A 235 -2.87 -29.17 -6.97
C LEU A 235 -1.75 -30.12 -7.42
N GLN A 236 -1.52 -30.27 -8.72
CA GLN A 236 -0.41 -31.11 -9.21
C GLN A 236 0.97 -30.56 -8.86
N ARG A 237 1.06 -29.32 -8.38
CA ARG A 237 2.30 -28.67 -7.93
C ARG A 237 2.37 -28.43 -6.42
N MET A 238 1.32 -28.80 -5.67
CA MET A 238 1.28 -28.62 -4.23
C MET A 238 1.77 -29.90 -3.57
N ASP A 239 2.89 -29.81 -2.83
CA ASP A 239 3.33 -30.92 -2.00
C ASP A 239 2.48 -30.94 -0.72
N PHE A 240 1.44 -31.77 -0.70
CA PHE A 240 0.61 -31.96 0.47
C PHE A 240 1.34 -32.59 1.66
N TYR A 241 2.54 -33.10 1.45
CA TYR A 241 3.41 -33.62 2.50
C TYR A 241 4.41 -32.58 2.99
N ASP A 242 4.37 -31.35 2.47
CA ASP A 242 5.11 -30.23 3.02
C ASP A 242 4.74 -30.05 4.51
N PRO A 243 5.72 -30.05 5.43
CA PRO A 243 5.47 -29.96 6.87
C PRO A 243 4.61 -28.75 7.26
N ASP A 244 4.77 -27.62 6.58
CA ASP A 244 4.07 -26.37 6.89
C ASP A 244 2.61 -26.44 6.43
N VAL A 245 2.36 -27.01 5.25
CA VAL A 245 1.00 -27.24 4.73
C VAL A 245 0.24 -28.20 5.65
N VAL A 246 0.90 -29.27 6.11
CA VAL A 246 0.30 -30.24 7.04
C VAL A 246 -0.03 -29.59 8.38
N ASP A 247 0.86 -28.75 8.93
CA ASP A 247 0.62 -28.06 10.20
C ASP A 247 -0.49 -27.01 10.09
N ILE A 248 -0.57 -26.29 8.98
CA ILE A 248 -1.68 -25.35 8.68
C ILE A 248 -3.00 -26.13 8.60
N LEU A 249 -3.05 -27.23 7.85
CA LEU A 249 -4.26 -28.04 7.72
C LEU A 249 -4.70 -28.63 9.06
N LYS A 250 -3.76 -29.12 9.88
CA LYS A 250 -4.05 -29.62 11.23
C LYS A 250 -4.59 -28.52 12.14
N ARG A 251 -4.06 -27.30 12.07
CA ARG A 251 -4.55 -26.16 12.86
C ARG A 251 -5.93 -25.69 12.40
N CYS A 252 -6.13 -25.51 11.09
CA CYS A 252 -7.36 -24.99 10.51
C CYS A 252 -8.53 -25.99 10.56
N PHE A 253 -8.24 -27.29 10.57
CA PHE A 253 -9.26 -28.35 10.54
C PHE A 253 -9.17 -29.31 11.74
N ALA A 254 -8.53 -28.90 12.84
CA ALA A 254 -8.41 -29.67 14.07
C ALA A 254 -9.77 -30.22 14.55
N ASP A 255 -10.83 -29.44 14.37
CA ASP A 255 -12.18 -29.76 14.82
C ASP A 255 -12.86 -30.85 13.97
N ARG A 256 -12.35 -31.10 12.76
CA ARG A 256 -12.87 -32.08 11.79
C ARG A 256 -12.04 -33.36 11.71
N LEU A 257 -10.85 -33.36 12.31
CA LEU A 257 -9.95 -34.51 12.40
C LEU A 257 -10.17 -35.37 13.65
N LYS A 258 -11.17 -35.04 14.48
CA LYS A 258 -11.62 -35.90 15.57
C LYS A 258 -12.58 -36.95 15.01
N ASP A 259 -12.01 -38.06 14.57
CA ASP A 259 -12.57 -39.42 14.62
C ASP A 259 -11.46 -40.46 14.34
#